data_AF-A0A950V7Y3-F1
#
_entry.id   AF-A0A950V7Y3-F1
#
_cell.length_a   1.000
_cell.length_b   1.000
_cell.length_c   1.000
_cell.angle_alpha   90.00
_cell.angle_beta   90.00
_cell.angle_gamma   90.00
#
_symmetry.space_group_name_H-M   'P 1'
#
loop_
_entity.id
_entity.type
_entity.pdbx_description
1 polymer ?
#
loop_
_entity_poly.entity_id
_entity_poly.type
_entity_poly.pdbx_seq_one_letter_code
_entity_poly.pdbx_strand_id
1 'polypeptide(L)'
;MKLRFCLLGSLLVSGVVVSAAKSPVNSSYFSELRWRLIGPFRAGRTVAISGVPQQPSVFYTAPNNGGVWKTTDYGNTWTPIFDGQDTGSIGTLAIAPSDPNVVYVGSGEGLQRPDLSVGDGIYKSTDAGKTWQHLGLRDGYQIPSLIVDPHDPNRVFVAVLGHPYGPNAERGVYRSLDGGKTFDRVLYHDENTGAVQVAFDPANPQTVYAALWAGRQAPWEIGASFNGPGSGLFKSTDGGSTWQQLTNGVPTIAQGLGRIGVGIAPSDPKRIYALMDADREHGGLYRSDDAGETWRKINNEHRLWARGYDFACVLVDPKNEDKLYVLNTTTYRSLDGGNTFIPIKGAPGGDDYHSIWINPDNPDVLLLGVDQGATLSANGGRTWSSWYNQPTAQFYHV
;
A
#
# COMPACT_ATOMS: atom_id res chain seq x y z
N MET A 1 74.90 -59.21 -5.56
CA MET A 1 74.15 -58.22 -4.75
C MET A 1 73.46 -57.25 -5.70
N LYS A 2 72.26 -57.60 -6.19
CA LYS A 2 70.99 -56.86 -6.02
C LYS A 2 71.10 -55.32 -6.14
N LEU A 3 70.61 -54.77 -7.26
CA LEU A 3 69.43 -53.90 -7.27
C LEU A 3 68.87 -53.81 -8.71
N ARG A 4 67.64 -54.29 -8.92
CA ARG A 4 66.85 -54.06 -10.14
C ARG A 4 65.93 -52.88 -9.86
N PHE A 5 66.05 -51.80 -10.63
CA PHE A 5 65.03 -50.75 -10.68
C PHE A 5 64.09 -51.06 -11.84
N CYS A 6 62.86 -51.47 -11.54
CA CYS A 6 61.76 -51.46 -12.50
C CYS A 6 61.18 -50.05 -12.55
N LEU A 7 61.37 -49.33 -13.66
CA LEU A 7 60.50 -48.20 -13.99
C LEU A 7 59.20 -48.76 -14.57
N LEU A 8 58.11 -48.68 -13.81
CA LEU A 8 56.76 -48.74 -14.37
C LEU A 8 56.50 -47.43 -15.12
N GLY A 9 56.35 -47.49 -16.44
CA GLY A 9 55.77 -46.41 -17.21
C GLY A 9 54.28 -46.30 -16.89
N SER A 10 53.88 -45.22 -16.22
CA SER A 10 52.47 -44.86 -16.03
C SER A 10 51.90 -44.36 -17.35
N LEU A 11 51.00 -45.15 -17.96
CA LEU A 11 50.13 -44.63 -19.01
C LEU A 11 49.15 -43.63 -18.38
N LEU A 12 49.37 -42.34 -18.63
CA LEU A 12 48.37 -41.29 -18.45
C LEU A 12 47.27 -41.49 -19.50
N VAL A 13 46.22 -42.21 -19.13
CA VAL A 13 44.97 -42.22 -19.91
C VAL A 13 44.32 -40.85 -19.72
N SER A 14 44.43 -40.00 -20.73
CA SER A 14 43.70 -38.74 -20.81
C SER A 14 42.21 -39.08 -20.93
N GLY A 15 41.52 -39.17 -19.79
CA GLY A 15 40.08 -39.32 -19.75
C GLY A 15 39.43 -38.10 -20.39
N VAL A 16 39.00 -38.22 -21.64
CA VAL A 16 38.13 -37.24 -22.27
C VAL A 16 36.80 -37.31 -21.53
N VAL A 17 36.59 -36.38 -20.59
CA VAL A 17 35.27 -36.15 -20.01
C VAL A 17 34.43 -35.50 -21.10
N VAL A 18 33.74 -36.32 -21.89
CA VAL A 18 32.67 -35.85 -22.76
C VAL A 18 31.56 -35.37 -21.83
N SER A 19 31.55 -34.07 -21.55
CA SER A 19 30.39 -33.44 -20.94
C SER A 19 29.25 -33.56 -21.93
N ALA A 20 28.34 -34.51 -21.71
CA ALA A 20 27.12 -34.62 -22.47
C ALA A 20 26.32 -33.34 -22.22
N ALA A 21 26.42 -32.38 -23.14
CA ALA A 21 25.55 -31.22 -23.16
C ALA A 21 24.12 -31.76 -23.20
N LYS A 22 23.37 -31.63 -22.10
CA LYS A 22 21.95 -31.95 -22.09
C LYS A 22 21.30 -31.10 -23.17
N SER A 23 20.80 -31.72 -24.23
CA SER A 23 19.98 -31.04 -25.22
C SER A 23 18.84 -30.34 -24.47
N PRO A 24 18.65 -29.02 -24.68
CA PRO A 24 17.57 -28.31 -24.02
C PRO A 24 16.25 -28.97 -24.40
N VAL A 25 15.42 -29.29 -23.40
CA VAL A 25 14.10 -29.86 -23.63
C VAL A 25 13.28 -28.81 -24.37
N ASN A 26 12.66 -29.19 -25.49
CA ASN A 26 11.85 -28.29 -26.29
C ASN A 26 10.64 -27.81 -25.47
N SER A 27 10.52 -26.51 -25.25
CA SER A 27 9.42 -25.90 -24.49
C SER A 27 8.05 -26.15 -25.13
N SER A 28 7.99 -26.45 -26.43
CA SER A 28 6.74 -26.79 -27.12
C SER A 28 6.07 -28.04 -26.56
N TYR A 29 6.82 -28.97 -25.94
CA TYR A 29 6.26 -30.16 -25.28
C TYR A 29 5.41 -29.84 -24.06
N PHE A 30 5.56 -28.63 -23.52
CA PHE A 30 4.80 -28.15 -22.36
C PHE A 30 3.73 -27.13 -22.72
N SER A 31 3.51 -26.86 -24.02
CA SER A 31 2.56 -25.84 -24.51
C SER A 31 1.10 -26.11 -24.12
N GLU A 32 0.74 -27.36 -23.84
CA GLU A 32 -0.59 -27.76 -23.35
C GLU A 32 -0.70 -27.80 -21.81
N LEU A 33 0.42 -27.66 -21.09
CA LEU A 33 0.36 -27.59 -19.63
C LEU A 33 -0.30 -26.29 -19.20
N ARG A 34 -1.13 -26.39 -18.18
CA ARG A 34 -1.82 -25.26 -17.55
C ARG A 34 -1.54 -25.30 -16.07
N TRP A 35 -1.16 -24.15 -15.52
CA TRP A 35 -1.12 -23.98 -14.08
C TRP A 35 -2.53 -24.11 -13.51
N ARG A 36 -2.64 -24.82 -12.38
CA ARG A 36 -3.88 -24.96 -11.64
C ARG A 36 -3.62 -24.65 -10.18
N LEU A 37 -4.42 -23.74 -9.64
CA LEU A 37 -4.41 -23.44 -8.22
C LEU A 37 -4.92 -24.64 -7.40
N ILE A 38 -4.17 -25.01 -6.36
CA ILE A 38 -4.52 -26.09 -5.42
C ILE A 38 -4.69 -25.60 -3.97
N GLY A 39 -4.62 -24.28 -3.75
CA GLY A 39 -4.64 -23.68 -2.42
C GLY A 39 -3.27 -23.63 -1.73
N PRO A 40 -3.22 -23.26 -0.44
CA PRO A 40 -4.36 -23.08 0.46
C PRO A 40 -5.19 -21.83 0.13
N PHE A 41 -6.51 -21.91 0.33
CA PHE A 41 -7.42 -20.77 0.23
C PHE A 41 -7.43 -19.98 1.55
N ARG A 42 -6.29 -19.40 1.84
CA ARG A 42 -6.09 -18.50 2.97
C ARG A 42 -5.41 -17.26 2.44
N ALA A 43 -5.99 -16.10 2.70
CA ALA A 43 -5.41 -14.87 2.23
C ALA A 43 -4.19 -14.46 3.08
N GLY A 44 -3.31 -13.68 2.48
CA GLY A 44 -2.22 -12.97 3.14
C GLY A 44 -2.49 -11.49 3.28
N ARG A 45 -1.49 -10.75 3.76
CA ARG A 45 -1.62 -9.32 4.05
C ARG A 45 -2.05 -8.54 2.83
N THR A 46 -2.98 -7.62 3.06
CA THR A 46 -3.54 -6.76 2.03
C THR A 46 -3.64 -5.33 2.54
N VAL A 47 -2.92 -4.43 1.88
CA VAL A 47 -3.00 -2.98 2.10
C VAL A 47 -3.68 -2.26 0.94
N ALA A 48 -3.66 -2.84 -0.26
CA ALA A 48 -4.19 -2.22 -1.47
C ALA A 48 -5.55 -2.82 -1.85
N ILE A 49 -6.59 -1.98 -1.78
CA ILE A 49 -7.97 -2.35 -2.11
C ILE A 49 -8.65 -1.20 -2.84
N SER A 50 -9.62 -1.51 -3.70
CA SER A 50 -10.49 -0.48 -4.29
C SER A 50 -11.79 -1.07 -4.79
N GLY A 51 -12.88 -0.31 -4.68
CA GLY A 51 -14.17 -0.64 -5.27
C GLY A 51 -14.51 0.28 -6.43
N VAL A 52 -15.47 -0.13 -7.26
CA VAL A 52 -16.03 0.71 -8.33
C VAL A 52 -17.39 1.24 -7.87
N PRO A 53 -17.55 2.55 -7.58
CA PRO A 53 -18.78 3.05 -6.95
C PRO A 53 -20.07 2.70 -7.71
N GLN A 54 -20.03 2.82 -9.04
CA GLN A 54 -21.18 2.56 -9.92
C GLN A 54 -21.42 1.07 -10.20
N GLN A 55 -20.51 0.18 -9.76
CA GLN A 55 -20.61 -1.27 -9.95
C GLN A 55 -20.46 -1.95 -8.58
N PRO A 56 -21.52 -1.98 -7.77
CA PRO A 56 -21.40 -2.29 -6.34
C PRO A 56 -20.95 -3.72 -6.02
N SER A 57 -20.93 -4.64 -7.00
CA SER A 57 -20.37 -5.99 -6.85
C SER A 57 -18.92 -6.13 -7.28
N VAL A 58 -18.31 -5.07 -7.84
CA VAL A 58 -16.97 -5.09 -8.44
C VAL A 58 -15.95 -4.45 -7.51
N PHE A 59 -14.97 -5.26 -7.13
CA PHE A 59 -13.89 -4.85 -6.23
C PHE A 59 -12.57 -5.46 -6.67
N TYR A 60 -11.51 -4.79 -6.25
CA TYR A 60 -10.13 -5.18 -6.48
C TYR A 60 -9.43 -5.28 -5.14
N THR A 61 -8.61 -6.31 -5.02
CA THR A 61 -7.69 -6.48 -3.90
C THR A 61 -6.32 -6.80 -4.45
N ALA A 62 -5.29 -6.27 -3.82
CA ALA A 62 -3.93 -6.52 -4.19
C ALA A 62 -3.09 -6.81 -2.94
N PRO A 63 -2.95 -8.10 -2.58
CA PRO A 63 -2.15 -8.50 -1.44
C PRO A 63 -0.68 -8.15 -1.62
N ASN A 64 0.00 -7.94 -0.50
CA ASN A 64 1.38 -7.46 -0.41
C ASN A 64 2.40 -8.40 -1.07
N ASN A 65 2.00 -9.64 -1.38
CA ASN A 65 2.77 -10.68 -2.09
C ASN A 65 1.87 -11.57 -2.98
N GLY A 66 0.76 -11.02 -3.50
CA GLY A 66 -0.24 -11.80 -4.23
C GLY A 66 -0.63 -11.28 -5.61
N GLY A 67 -0.04 -10.17 -6.08
CA GLY A 67 -0.49 -9.50 -7.30
C GLY A 67 -1.89 -8.90 -7.14
N VAL A 68 -2.59 -8.66 -8.25
CA VAL A 68 -3.93 -8.03 -8.25
C VAL A 68 -5.01 -9.05 -8.59
N TRP A 69 -6.09 -8.98 -7.83
CA TRP A 69 -7.26 -9.84 -7.93
C TRP A 69 -8.53 -9.01 -8.07
N LYS A 70 -9.49 -9.53 -8.83
CA LYS A 70 -10.78 -8.91 -9.09
C LYS A 70 -11.91 -9.83 -8.71
N THR A 71 -12.95 -9.27 -8.12
CA THR A 71 -14.25 -9.92 -7.92
C THR A 71 -15.33 -9.11 -8.63
N THR A 72 -16.40 -9.80 -9.03
CA THR A 72 -17.63 -9.19 -9.58
C THR A 72 -18.88 -9.69 -8.86
N ASP A 73 -18.72 -10.41 -7.74
CA ASP A 73 -19.76 -11.10 -7.02
C ASP A 73 -19.71 -10.85 -5.49
N TYR A 74 -19.31 -9.63 -5.09
CA TYR A 74 -19.14 -9.22 -3.69
C TYR A 74 -18.11 -10.07 -2.93
N GLY A 75 -17.04 -10.47 -3.61
CA GLY A 75 -15.91 -11.19 -3.02
C GLY A 75 -16.21 -12.64 -2.67
N ASN A 76 -17.20 -13.26 -3.30
CA ASN A 76 -17.41 -14.71 -3.21
C ASN A 76 -16.36 -15.46 -4.03
N THR A 77 -16.01 -14.91 -5.20
CA THR A 77 -14.95 -15.42 -6.08
C THR A 77 -13.98 -14.30 -6.44
N TRP A 78 -12.68 -14.62 -6.37
CA TRP A 78 -11.59 -13.74 -6.77
C TRP A 78 -10.82 -14.35 -7.94
N THR A 79 -10.60 -13.55 -8.98
CA THR A 79 -9.87 -13.94 -10.19
C THR A 79 -8.55 -13.17 -10.23
N PRO A 80 -7.38 -13.82 -10.40
CA PRO A 80 -6.13 -13.11 -10.56
C PRO A 80 -6.10 -12.43 -11.93
N ILE A 81 -5.61 -11.19 -11.95
CA ILE A 81 -5.54 -10.37 -13.16
C ILE A 81 -4.15 -9.76 -13.36
N PHE A 82 -3.13 -10.25 -12.63
CA PHE A 82 -1.77 -9.69 -12.63
C PHE A 82 -0.66 -10.74 -12.76
N ASP A 83 -0.99 -12.02 -12.95
CA ASP A 83 -0.04 -13.16 -12.93
C ASP A 83 1.07 -13.08 -14.00
N GLY A 84 0.90 -12.25 -15.02
CA GLY A 84 1.89 -12.04 -16.08
C GLY A 84 2.93 -10.96 -15.78
N GLN A 85 2.90 -10.32 -14.61
CA GLN A 85 3.82 -9.24 -14.25
C GLN A 85 4.98 -9.73 -13.35
N ASP A 86 6.08 -9.00 -13.36
CA ASP A 86 7.35 -9.43 -12.73
C ASP A 86 7.32 -9.37 -11.19
N THR A 87 6.37 -8.65 -10.60
CA THR A 87 6.22 -8.54 -9.14
C THR A 87 4.82 -8.93 -8.69
N GLY A 88 4.77 -9.66 -7.58
CA GLY A 88 3.54 -9.87 -6.81
C GLY A 88 3.39 -8.91 -5.64
N SER A 89 4.39 -8.05 -5.37
CA SER A 89 4.37 -7.18 -4.21
C SER A 89 3.66 -5.88 -4.49
N ILE A 90 2.48 -5.67 -3.90
CA ILE A 90 1.65 -4.50 -4.16
C ILE A 90 1.49 -3.65 -2.90
N GLY A 91 1.72 -2.34 -3.02
CA GLY A 91 1.54 -1.35 -1.94
C GLY A 91 0.28 -0.50 -2.12
N THR A 92 -0.16 -0.27 -3.36
CA THR A 92 -1.34 0.56 -3.62
C THR A 92 -2.05 0.18 -4.92
N LEU A 93 -3.36 0.40 -4.95
CA LEU A 93 -4.22 0.17 -6.11
C LEU A 93 -5.25 1.31 -6.17
N ALA A 94 -5.33 1.98 -7.32
CA ALA A 94 -6.28 3.06 -7.55
C ALA A 94 -7.02 2.86 -8.86
N ILE A 95 -8.34 3.00 -8.82
CA ILE A 95 -9.21 3.03 -9.98
C ILE A 95 -9.55 4.49 -10.26
N ALA A 96 -9.45 4.94 -11.51
CA ALA A 96 -9.80 6.30 -11.86
C ALA A 96 -11.30 6.55 -11.64
N PRO A 97 -11.72 7.55 -10.85
CA PRO A 97 -13.14 7.82 -10.63
C PRO A 97 -13.90 8.20 -11.91
N SER A 98 -13.20 8.81 -12.87
CA SER A 98 -13.75 9.22 -14.17
C SER A 98 -13.84 8.09 -15.20
N ASP A 99 -13.09 7.00 -15.04
CA ASP A 99 -13.08 5.85 -15.96
C ASP A 99 -12.66 4.56 -15.23
N PRO A 100 -13.59 3.66 -14.88
CA PRO A 100 -13.27 2.44 -14.13
C PRO A 100 -12.48 1.40 -14.94
N ASN A 101 -12.21 1.63 -16.23
CA ASN A 101 -11.26 0.80 -16.98
C ASN A 101 -9.81 1.16 -16.70
N VAL A 102 -9.55 2.39 -16.23
CA VAL A 102 -8.20 2.85 -15.90
C VAL A 102 -7.88 2.47 -14.46
N VAL A 103 -6.91 1.56 -14.32
CA VAL A 103 -6.44 1.07 -13.03
C VAL A 103 -4.94 1.29 -12.95
N TYR A 104 -4.49 1.91 -11.86
CA TYR A 104 -3.07 2.06 -11.54
C TYR A 104 -2.72 1.19 -10.33
N VAL A 105 -1.53 0.61 -10.37
CA VAL A 105 -0.98 -0.23 -9.32
C VAL A 105 0.42 0.25 -9.01
N GLY A 106 0.68 0.55 -7.74
CA GLY A 106 2.03 0.79 -7.24
C GLY A 106 2.53 -0.43 -6.49
N SER A 107 3.68 -0.94 -6.90
CA SER A 107 4.29 -2.11 -6.29
C SER A 107 5.13 -1.75 -5.06
N GLY A 108 5.30 -2.73 -4.17
CA GLY A 108 6.03 -2.63 -2.92
C GLY A 108 5.17 -2.20 -1.75
N GLU A 109 4.98 -3.12 -0.80
CA GLU A 109 4.07 -3.08 0.36
C GLU A 109 3.98 -1.73 1.10
N GLY A 110 5.09 -1.01 1.25
CA GLY A 110 5.11 0.31 1.90
C GLY A 110 4.87 0.31 3.42
N LEU A 111 4.75 -0.88 4.02
CA LEU A 111 4.93 -1.12 5.45
C LEU A 111 6.35 -1.62 5.69
N GLN A 112 7.06 -1.01 6.63
CA GLN A 112 8.44 -1.36 6.92
C GLN A 112 8.47 -2.55 7.86
N ARG A 113 8.93 -3.71 7.37
CA ARG A 113 8.98 -4.97 8.11
C ARG A 113 10.17 -5.85 7.70
N PRO A 114 10.64 -6.77 8.56
CA PRO A 114 11.72 -7.70 8.21
C PRO A 114 11.41 -8.57 6.98
N ASP A 115 10.14 -8.94 6.86
CA ASP A 115 9.56 -9.86 5.88
C ASP A 115 8.99 -9.16 4.64
N LEU A 116 9.17 -7.83 4.52
CA LEU A 116 8.60 -7.08 3.40
C LEU A 116 9.23 -7.51 2.07
N SER A 117 8.42 -7.52 1.02
CA SER A 117 8.89 -7.67 -0.36
C SER A 117 8.89 -6.32 -1.07
N VAL A 118 9.94 -6.05 -1.84
CA VAL A 118 10.05 -4.81 -2.60
C VAL A 118 9.28 -4.90 -3.92
N GLY A 119 8.80 -3.76 -4.38
CA GLY A 119 8.21 -3.56 -5.69
C GLY A 119 9.25 -3.19 -6.75
N ASP A 120 8.76 -3.04 -7.97
CA ASP A 120 9.55 -2.63 -9.13
C ASP A 120 8.90 -1.47 -9.92
N GLY A 121 8.03 -0.68 -9.29
CA GLY A 121 7.46 0.53 -9.87
C GLY A 121 5.93 0.54 -10.06
N ILE A 122 5.48 1.29 -11.07
CA ILE A 122 4.05 1.52 -11.36
C ILE A 122 3.60 0.69 -12.56
N TYR A 123 2.38 0.18 -12.50
CA TYR A 123 1.67 -0.45 -13.60
C TYR A 123 0.35 0.26 -13.87
N LYS A 124 -0.08 0.26 -15.13
CA LYS A 124 -1.38 0.77 -15.56
C LYS A 124 -2.09 -0.23 -16.45
N SER A 125 -3.39 -0.35 -16.24
CA SER A 125 -4.31 -0.98 -17.16
C SER A 125 -5.31 0.08 -17.66
N THR A 126 -5.75 -0.05 -18.91
CA THR A 126 -6.83 0.76 -19.50
C THR A 126 -8.02 -0.10 -19.94
N ASP A 127 -8.06 -1.36 -19.48
CA ASP A 127 -9.08 -2.35 -19.84
C ASP A 127 -9.56 -3.14 -18.60
N ALA A 128 -9.55 -2.48 -17.45
CA ALA A 128 -10.01 -3.01 -16.16
C ALA A 128 -9.21 -4.24 -15.69
N GLY A 129 -7.92 -4.27 -16.00
CA GLY A 129 -6.94 -5.24 -15.53
C GLY A 129 -6.70 -6.43 -16.47
N LYS A 130 -7.18 -6.41 -17.71
CA LYS A 130 -6.93 -7.51 -18.66
C LYS A 130 -5.52 -7.45 -19.22
N THR A 131 -5.02 -6.25 -19.48
CA THR A 131 -3.64 -5.98 -19.89
C THR A 131 -3.02 -4.89 -19.02
N TRP A 132 -1.69 -4.96 -18.88
CA TRP A 132 -0.92 -4.08 -18.03
C TRP A 132 0.30 -3.55 -18.76
N GLN A 133 0.62 -2.29 -18.50
CA GLN A 133 1.83 -1.61 -18.95
C GLN A 133 2.63 -1.17 -17.71
N HIS A 134 3.92 -1.51 -17.68
CA HIS A 134 4.87 -0.96 -16.72
C HIS A 134 5.23 0.48 -17.08
N LEU A 135 5.20 1.40 -16.11
CA LEU A 135 5.29 2.85 -16.30
C LEU A 135 6.58 3.49 -15.72
N GLY A 136 7.43 2.73 -15.03
CA GLY A 136 8.67 3.25 -14.42
C GLY A 136 8.63 3.31 -12.90
N LEU A 137 9.48 4.16 -12.30
CA LEU A 137 9.79 4.21 -10.85
C LEU A 137 10.35 2.88 -10.30
N ARG A 138 11.18 2.18 -11.11
CA ARG A 138 11.74 0.86 -10.78
C ARG A 138 12.56 0.84 -9.49
N ASP A 139 13.26 1.93 -9.20
CA ASP A 139 14.08 2.06 -7.99
C ASP A 139 13.31 2.70 -6.79
N GLY A 140 11.99 2.88 -6.94
CA GLY A 140 11.13 3.39 -5.87
C GLY A 140 10.88 2.38 -4.75
N TYR A 141 10.91 1.08 -5.05
CA TYR A 141 10.78 -0.12 -4.16
C TYR A 141 9.55 -0.22 -3.26
N GLN A 142 9.01 0.88 -2.75
CA GLN A 142 7.84 0.94 -1.89
C GLN A 142 6.96 2.10 -2.35
N ILE A 143 5.77 1.76 -2.83
CA ILE A 143 4.79 2.72 -3.33
C ILE A 143 3.49 2.52 -2.53
N PRO A 144 3.40 3.08 -1.31
CA PRO A 144 2.27 2.88 -0.40
C PRO A 144 0.99 3.62 -0.81
N SER A 145 1.08 4.63 -1.69
CA SER A 145 -0.08 5.45 -2.03
C SER A 145 0.02 6.01 -3.44
N LEU A 146 -1.08 5.88 -4.18
CA LEU A 146 -1.28 6.49 -5.50
C LEU A 146 -2.72 6.97 -5.58
N ILE A 147 -2.92 8.19 -6.07
CA ILE A 147 -4.26 8.76 -6.29
C ILE A 147 -4.39 9.22 -7.74
N VAL A 148 -5.61 9.10 -8.26
CA VAL A 148 -5.99 9.52 -9.62
C VAL A 148 -6.98 10.67 -9.50
N ASP A 149 -6.78 11.72 -10.30
CA ASP A 149 -7.67 12.87 -10.31
C ASP A 149 -9.10 12.43 -10.67
N PRO A 150 -10.13 12.92 -9.94
CA PRO A 150 -11.51 12.50 -10.17
C PRO A 150 -12.07 12.94 -11.54
N HIS A 151 -11.40 13.84 -12.25
CA HIS A 151 -11.86 14.40 -13.52
C HIS A 151 -10.92 14.12 -14.70
N ASP A 152 -9.70 13.63 -14.43
CA ASP A 152 -8.73 13.29 -15.46
C ASP A 152 -7.93 12.02 -15.09
N PRO A 153 -8.15 10.88 -15.78
CA PRO A 153 -7.45 9.64 -15.47
C PRO A 153 -5.94 9.69 -15.80
N ASN A 154 -5.45 10.75 -16.45
CA ASN A 154 -4.03 10.95 -16.76
C ASN A 154 -3.28 11.76 -15.70
N ARG A 155 -4.00 12.46 -14.82
CA ARG A 155 -3.40 13.20 -13.71
C ARG A 155 -3.34 12.31 -12.48
N VAL A 156 -2.13 11.93 -12.09
CA VAL A 156 -1.90 11.06 -10.92
C VAL A 156 -0.81 11.61 -10.02
N PHE A 157 -0.93 11.30 -8.72
CA PHE A 157 0.13 11.51 -7.74
C PHE A 157 0.54 10.17 -7.14
N VAL A 158 1.84 10.01 -6.91
CA VAL A 158 2.44 8.79 -6.39
C VAL A 158 3.30 9.17 -5.18
N ALA A 159 3.03 8.54 -4.05
CA ALA A 159 3.89 8.58 -2.88
C ALA A 159 4.93 7.47 -2.99
N VAL A 160 6.21 7.83 -3.08
CA VAL A 160 7.32 6.88 -3.10
C VAL A 160 8.03 6.93 -1.76
N LEU A 161 7.98 5.82 -1.04
CA LEU A 161 8.63 5.68 0.26
C LEU A 161 10.11 5.33 0.08
N GLY A 162 10.53 4.77 -1.06
CA GLY A 162 11.92 4.45 -1.36
C GLY A 162 12.38 3.12 -0.77
N HIS A 163 13.69 2.91 -0.70
CA HIS A 163 14.26 1.67 -0.16
C HIS A 163 13.93 1.50 1.34
N PRO A 164 13.47 0.32 1.77
CA PRO A 164 13.06 0.12 3.17
C PRO A 164 14.24 0.13 4.17
N TYR A 165 15.41 -0.31 3.72
CA TYR A 165 16.55 -0.63 4.58
C TYR A 165 17.71 0.36 4.47
N GLY A 166 17.53 1.47 3.72
CA GLY A 166 18.62 2.39 3.44
C GLY A 166 18.16 3.72 2.86
N PRO A 167 19.08 4.70 2.75
CA PRO A 167 18.82 5.93 2.03
C PRO A 167 18.54 5.64 0.55
N ASN A 168 17.68 6.44 -0.07
CA ASN A 168 17.32 6.29 -1.48
C ASN A 168 16.89 7.65 -2.06
N ALA A 169 17.41 7.97 -3.24
CA ALA A 169 17.14 9.25 -3.88
C ALA A 169 15.76 9.30 -4.56
N GLU A 170 15.10 8.17 -4.82
CA GLU A 170 13.76 8.11 -5.45
C GLU A 170 12.60 8.41 -4.48
N ARG A 171 12.90 8.72 -3.22
CA ARG A 171 11.90 9.12 -2.23
C ARG A 171 11.17 10.39 -2.65
N GLY A 172 9.90 10.52 -2.25
CA GLY A 172 9.12 11.76 -2.38
C GLY A 172 7.77 11.58 -3.05
N VAL A 173 7.14 12.70 -3.41
CA VAL A 173 5.90 12.71 -4.18
C VAL A 173 6.20 12.97 -5.64
N TYR A 174 5.66 12.12 -6.50
CA TYR A 174 5.71 12.28 -7.94
C TYR A 174 4.34 12.63 -8.49
N ARG A 175 4.31 13.40 -9.56
CA ARG A 175 3.09 13.76 -10.31
C ARG A 175 3.29 13.37 -11.76
N SER A 176 2.26 12.79 -12.37
CA SER A 176 2.17 12.65 -13.82
C SER A 176 0.93 13.37 -14.33
N LEU A 177 1.05 13.98 -15.51
CA LEU A 177 -0.04 14.66 -16.23
C LEU A 177 -0.37 13.97 -17.56
N ASP A 178 0.30 12.86 -17.88
CA ASP A 178 0.20 12.13 -19.15
C ASP A 178 -0.15 10.65 -18.96
N GLY A 179 -0.68 10.32 -17.78
CA GLY A 179 -1.12 8.98 -17.43
C GLY A 179 0.02 8.03 -17.12
N GLY A 180 1.11 8.55 -16.60
CA GLY A 180 2.29 7.82 -16.14
C GLY A 180 3.33 7.53 -17.23
N LYS A 181 3.30 8.24 -18.37
CA LYS A 181 4.40 8.15 -19.35
C LYS A 181 5.62 8.90 -18.83
N THR A 182 5.40 9.98 -18.10
CA THR A 182 6.43 10.74 -17.39
C THR A 182 5.99 11.04 -15.96
N PHE A 183 6.96 11.17 -15.05
CA PHE A 183 6.75 11.49 -13.64
C PHE A 183 7.69 12.62 -13.21
N ASP A 184 7.12 13.73 -12.76
CA ASP A 184 7.85 14.84 -12.15
C ASP A 184 7.92 14.63 -10.64
N ARG A 185 9.11 14.70 -10.04
CA ARG A 185 9.22 14.73 -8.57
C ARG A 185 8.88 16.14 -8.07
N VAL A 186 7.74 16.25 -7.40
CA VAL A 186 7.15 17.53 -7.01
C VAL A 186 7.30 17.87 -5.52
N LEU A 187 7.58 16.88 -4.67
CA LEU A 187 7.94 17.09 -3.26
C LEU A 187 9.07 16.14 -2.88
N TYR A 188 10.17 16.69 -2.39
CA TYR A 188 11.35 15.95 -1.95
C TYR A 188 11.95 16.64 -0.73
N HIS A 189 12.37 15.85 0.26
CA HIS A 189 13.05 16.36 1.45
C HIS A 189 14.53 15.96 1.43
N ASP A 190 14.81 14.66 1.54
CA ASP A 190 16.14 14.07 1.47
C ASP A 190 16.07 12.56 1.14
N GLU A 191 17.22 11.89 1.11
CA GLU A 191 17.33 10.45 0.84
C GLU A 191 16.79 9.53 1.96
N ASN A 192 16.46 10.08 3.13
CA ASN A 192 15.98 9.34 4.30
C ASN A 192 14.47 9.52 4.54
N THR A 193 13.81 10.40 3.79
CA THR A 193 12.45 10.85 4.03
C THR A 193 11.60 10.63 2.78
N GLY A 194 10.68 9.66 2.84
CA GLY A 194 9.81 9.31 1.72
C GLY A 194 8.37 9.74 1.92
N ALA A 195 7.57 9.71 0.86
CA ALA A 195 6.15 9.97 0.96
C ALA A 195 5.40 8.67 1.27
N VAL A 196 4.45 8.72 2.21
CA VAL A 196 3.64 7.57 2.62
C VAL A 196 2.18 7.66 2.20
N GLN A 197 1.68 8.88 2.01
CA GLN A 197 0.29 9.10 1.62
C GLN A 197 0.18 10.40 0.82
N VAL A 198 -0.68 10.37 -0.20
CA VAL A 198 -1.17 11.54 -0.91
C VAL A 198 -2.70 11.53 -0.93
N ALA A 199 -3.32 12.71 -0.86
CA ALA A 199 -4.78 12.84 -0.96
C ALA A 199 -5.16 14.14 -1.68
N PHE A 200 -6.17 14.08 -2.54
CA PHE A 200 -6.81 15.27 -3.08
C PHE A 200 -7.81 15.84 -2.08
N ASP A 201 -7.96 17.16 -2.08
CA ASP A 201 -9.24 17.75 -1.68
C ASP A 201 -10.33 17.26 -2.66
N PRO A 202 -11.37 16.57 -2.18
CA PRO A 202 -12.38 15.97 -3.05
C PRO A 202 -13.25 16.99 -3.79
N ALA A 203 -13.30 18.26 -3.36
CA ALA A 203 -14.00 19.34 -4.07
C ALA A 203 -13.09 20.11 -5.03
N ASN A 204 -11.76 20.08 -4.84
CA ASN A 204 -10.81 20.77 -5.70
C ASN A 204 -9.47 20.02 -5.80
N PRO A 205 -9.24 19.21 -6.83
CA PRO A 205 -8.01 18.42 -6.95
C PRO A 205 -6.74 19.25 -7.25
N GLN A 206 -6.84 20.58 -7.34
CA GLN A 206 -5.65 21.46 -7.28
C GLN A 206 -5.07 21.53 -5.86
N THR A 207 -5.90 21.31 -4.84
CA THR A 207 -5.43 21.16 -3.47
C THR A 207 -5.03 19.70 -3.24
N VAL A 208 -3.79 19.49 -2.80
CA VAL A 208 -3.22 18.16 -2.58
C VAL A 208 -2.53 18.15 -1.22
N TYR A 209 -2.76 17.11 -0.44
CA TYR A 209 -2.08 16.86 0.84
C TYR A 209 -1.10 15.70 0.68
N ALA A 210 0.04 15.80 1.33
CA ALA A 210 1.04 14.74 1.34
C ALA A 210 1.62 14.56 2.75
N ALA A 211 1.73 13.30 3.19
CA ALA A 211 2.45 12.94 4.40
C ALA A 211 3.83 12.38 4.00
N LEU A 212 4.88 12.99 4.53
CA LEU A 212 6.24 12.46 4.49
C LEU A 212 6.56 11.74 5.79
N TRP A 213 7.34 10.66 5.69
CA TRP A 213 7.77 9.86 6.82
C TRP A 213 9.25 9.52 6.69
N ALA A 214 10.00 9.81 7.75
CA ALA A 214 11.42 9.50 7.88
C ALA A 214 11.65 8.22 8.72
N GLY A 215 10.75 7.24 8.63
CA GLY A 215 10.91 5.93 9.25
C GLY A 215 11.78 5.00 8.41
N ARG A 216 12.57 4.13 9.05
CA ARG A 216 13.15 2.90 8.45
C ARG A 216 13.19 1.79 9.50
N GLN A 217 13.17 0.54 9.03
CA GLN A 217 13.31 -0.65 9.87
C GLN A 217 14.19 -1.66 9.16
N ALA A 218 15.31 -2.05 9.75
CA ALA A 218 16.22 -3.02 9.14
C ALA A 218 15.62 -4.45 9.10
N PRO A 219 16.14 -5.35 8.24
CA PRO A 219 15.63 -6.72 8.10
C PRO A 219 15.69 -7.60 9.35
N TRP A 220 16.36 -7.15 10.42
CA TRP A 220 16.50 -7.88 11.70
C TRP A 220 15.86 -7.14 12.88
N GLU A 221 15.14 -6.05 12.63
CA GLU A 221 14.56 -5.20 13.66
C GLU A 221 13.04 -5.33 13.70
N ILE A 222 12.42 -5.11 14.86
CA ILE A 222 10.97 -5.02 15.00
C ILE A 222 10.63 -3.67 15.64
N GLY A 223 9.74 -2.92 15.01
CA GLY A 223 9.34 -1.59 15.43
C GLY A 223 10.10 -0.48 14.69
N ALA A 224 9.68 0.77 14.94
CA ALA A 224 10.27 1.96 14.33
C ALA A 224 11.70 2.23 14.84
N SER A 225 12.67 1.49 14.29
CA SER A 225 14.06 1.51 14.75
C SER A 225 14.87 2.71 14.28
N PHE A 226 14.48 3.32 13.15
CA PHE A 226 15.01 4.59 12.70
C PHE A 226 13.87 5.59 12.52
N ASN A 227 13.98 6.75 13.18
CA ASN A 227 13.10 7.90 13.00
C ASN A 227 13.96 9.14 12.73
N GLY A 228 13.96 9.61 11.48
CA GLY A 228 14.67 10.81 11.05
C GLY A 228 13.84 12.10 11.23
N PRO A 229 14.45 13.27 11.02
CA PRO A 229 13.80 14.57 11.27
C PRO A 229 12.87 15.04 10.13
N GLY A 230 12.63 14.25 9.09
CA GLY A 230 11.91 14.69 7.89
C GLY A 230 10.40 14.39 7.86
N SER A 231 9.85 13.75 8.89
CA SER A 231 8.40 13.47 8.94
C SER A 231 7.59 14.77 8.97
N GLY A 232 6.46 14.81 8.27
CA GLY A 232 5.63 16.01 8.24
C GLY A 232 4.43 15.92 7.31
N LEU A 233 3.49 16.84 7.51
CA LEU A 233 2.30 17.00 6.69
C LEU A 233 2.44 18.24 5.81
N PHE A 234 2.13 18.12 4.52
CA PHE A 234 2.31 19.16 3.52
C PHE A 234 1.02 19.38 2.74
N LYS A 235 0.82 20.61 2.28
CA LYS A 235 -0.31 21.03 1.44
C LYS A 235 0.20 21.80 0.23
N SER A 236 -0.35 21.47 -0.92
CA SER A 236 -0.26 22.25 -2.15
C SER A 236 -1.65 22.81 -2.45
N THR A 237 -1.72 23.98 -3.09
CA THR A 237 -2.97 24.57 -3.60
C THR A 237 -2.93 24.91 -5.09
N ASP A 238 -1.83 24.57 -5.78
CA ASP A 238 -1.55 24.88 -7.18
C ASP A 238 -1.27 23.62 -8.03
N GLY A 239 -1.94 22.52 -7.66
CA GLY A 239 -1.87 21.27 -8.38
C GLY A 239 -0.56 20.51 -8.19
N GLY A 240 0.12 20.71 -7.06
CA GLY A 240 1.33 20.03 -6.64
C GLY A 240 2.61 20.73 -7.05
N SER A 241 2.54 21.98 -7.52
CA SER A 241 3.71 22.69 -8.04
C SER A 241 4.52 23.34 -6.93
N THR A 242 3.85 23.80 -5.87
CA THR A 242 4.46 24.30 -4.64
C THR A 242 3.82 23.66 -3.41
N TRP A 243 4.61 23.52 -2.34
CA TRP A 243 4.19 22.83 -1.12
C TRP A 243 4.54 23.66 0.10
N GLN A 244 3.60 23.72 1.04
CA GLN A 244 3.75 24.32 2.35
C GLN A 244 3.64 23.22 3.41
N GLN A 245 4.57 23.20 4.36
CA GLN A 245 4.46 22.34 5.52
C GLN A 245 3.42 22.88 6.51
N LEU A 246 2.53 22.02 6.97
CA LEU A 246 1.52 22.33 7.99
C LEU A 246 2.12 22.06 9.37
N THR A 247 2.19 23.09 10.20
CA THR A 247 2.88 23.03 11.50
C THR A 247 2.02 23.48 12.68
N ASN A 248 0.96 24.24 12.44
CA ASN A 248 0.16 24.82 13.50
C ASN A 248 -0.71 23.76 14.19
N GLY A 249 -0.32 23.36 15.39
CA GLY A 249 -0.99 22.30 16.18
C GLY A 249 -0.61 20.89 15.77
N VAL A 250 0.32 20.71 14.84
CA VAL A 250 0.93 19.42 14.49
C VAL A 250 2.09 19.15 15.45
N PRO A 251 2.26 17.93 16.00
CA PRO A 251 3.44 17.59 16.79
C PRO A 251 4.74 17.85 16.02
N THR A 252 5.77 18.28 16.72
CA THR A 252 7.10 18.50 16.15
C THR A 252 7.93 17.20 16.18
N ILE A 253 9.04 17.19 15.43
CA ILE A 253 10.03 16.10 15.50
C ILE A 253 10.55 15.90 16.93
N ALA A 254 10.74 16.99 17.69
CA ALA A 254 11.17 16.91 19.09
C ALA A 254 10.11 16.28 20.01
N GLN A 255 8.84 16.32 19.62
CA GLN A 255 7.72 15.63 20.27
C GLN A 255 7.50 14.22 19.69
N GLY A 256 8.46 13.71 18.92
CA GLY A 256 8.48 12.34 18.40
C GLY A 256 7.68 12.12 17.13
N LEU A 257 7.29 13.17 16.37
CA LEU A 257 6.46 13.02 15.17
C LEU A 257 7.00 11.94 14.20
N GLY A 258 6.19 10.91 14.00
CA GLY A 258 6.45 9.77 13.13
C GLY A 258 5.52 9.77 11.90
N ARG A 259 4.95 8.60 11.59
CA ARG A 259 4.03 8.45 10.45
C ARG A 259 2.75 9.24 10.70
N ILE A 260 2.23 9.87 9.64
CA ILE A 260 0.96 10.57 9.64
C ILE A 260 0.02 9.89 8.64
N GLY A 261 -1.20 9.66 9.09
CA GLY A 261 -2.31 9.25 8.24
C GLY A 261 -3.35 10.34 8.13
N VAL A 262 -3.87 10.61 6.94
CA VAL A 262 -4.80 11.71 6.67
C VAL A 262 -6.10 11.19 6.08
N GLY A 263 -7.23 11.73 6.56
CA GLY A 263 -8.57 11.47 6.04
C GLY A 263 -9.31 12.79 5.88
N ILE A 264 -9.62 13.16 4.63
CA ILE A 264 -10.36 14.38 4.28
C ILE A 264 -11.83 13.99 4.16
N ALA A 265 -12.74 14.77 4.75
CA ALA A 265 -14.17 14.52 4.64
C ALA A 265 -14.69 14.90 3.24
N PRO A 266 -15.27 13.97 2.46
CA PRO A 266 -15.84 14.32 1.16
C PRO A 266 -17.07 15.24 1.25
N SER A 267 -17.82 15.20 2.36
CA SER A 267 -18.99 16.04 2.57
C SER A 267 -18.66 17.49 2.96
N ASP A 268 -17.50 17.72 3.59
CA ASP A 268 -16.96 19.04 3.90
C ASP A 268 -15.41 19.00 3.89
N PRO A 269 -14.75 19.34 2.77
CA PRO A 269 -13.29 19.24 2.64
C PRO A 269 -12.48 20.10 3.62
N LYS A 270 -13.11 21.05 4.32
CA LYS A 270 -12.44 21.78 5.40
C LYS A 270 -12.19 20.90 6.62
N ARG A 271 -13.02 19.87 6.81
CA ARG A 271 -12.88 18.86 7.86
C ARG A 271 -11.85 17.82 7.44
N ILE A 272 -10.71 17.85 8.11
CA ILE A 272 -9.62 16.88 7.90
C ILE A 272 -9.26 16.25 9.23
N TYR A 273 -9.10 14.94 9.23
CA TYR A 273 -8.58 14.17 10.35
C TYR A 273 -7.17 13.70 10.04
N ALA A 274 -6.33 13.66 11.07
CA ALA A 274 -5.01 13.09 10.97
C ALA A 274 -4.69 12.19 12.17
N LEU A 275 -4.31 10.94 11.91
CA LEU A 275 -3.77 10.04 12.90
C LEU A 275 -2.26 10.25 12.94
N MET A 276 -1.74 10.74 14.06
CA MET A 276 -0.35 11.17 14.17
C MET A 276 0.37 10.29 15.19
N ASP A 277 1.39 9.58 14.73
CA ASP A 277 2.36 8.92 15.61
C ASP A 277 3.28 9.98 16.21
N ALA A 278 3.46 9.93 17.53
CA ALA A 278 4.32 10.84 18.28
C ALA A 278 4.61 10.22 19.66
N ASP A 279 5.28 10.97 20.54
CA ASP A 279 5.41 10.53 21.93
C ASP A 279 4.04 10.33 22.61
N ARG A 280 4.05 9.74 23.81
CA ARG A 280 2.81 9.39 24.53
C ARG A 280 1.90 10.59 24.83
N GLU A 281 2.46 11.79 24.97
CA GLU A 281 1.70 13.00 25.27
C GLU A 281 1.14 13.64 24.01
N HIS A 282 1.82 13.51 22.87
CA HIS A 282 1.48 14.19 21.63
C HIS A 282 0.82 13.28 20.57
N GLY A 283 0.93 11.97 20.68
CA GLY A 283 0.28 11.01 19.78
C GLY A 283 -1.24 11.03 19.90
N GLY A 284 -1.94 10.84 18.78
CA GLY A 284 -3.41 10.84 18.79
C GLY A 284 -4.08 11.09 17.45
N LEU A 285 -5.40 11.21 17.52
CA LEU A 285 -6.24 11.68 16.42
C LEU A 285 -6.39 13.20 16.54
N TYR A 286 -6.04 13.89 15.47
CA TYR A 286 -6.14 15.32 15.30
C TYR A 286 -7.23 15.67 14.30
N ARG A 287 -7.80 16.87 14.43
CA ARG A 287 -8.78 17.44 13.51
C ARG A 287 -8.44 18.88 13.15
N SER A 288 -8.65 19.20 11.88
CA SER A 288 -8.72 20.56 11.32
C SER A 288 -10.15 20.82 10.85
N ASP A 289 -10.61 22.07 10.99
CA ASP A 289 -11.88 22.57 10.40
C ASP A 289 -11.67 23.69 9.36
N ASP A 290 -10.42 23.95 8.99
CA ASP A 290 -10.03 25.04 8.10
C ASP A 290 -9.12 24.54 6.97
N ALA A 291 -9.32 23.30 6.52
CA ALA A 291 -8.55 22.68 5.45
C ALA A 291 -7.03 22.57 5.74
N GLY A 292 -6.67 22.36 7.00
CA GLY A 292 -5.33 22.03 7.46
C GLY A 292 -4.51 23.21 7.99
N GLU A 293 -5.10 24.41 8.08
CA GLU A 293 -4.40 25.60 8.57
C GLU A 293 -4.18 25.53 10.09
N THR A 294 -5.11 24.94 10.85
CA THR A 294 -4.96 24.70 12.29
C THR A 294 -5.39 23.29 12.69
N TRP A 295 -4.62 22.69 13.60
CA TRP A 295 -4.86 21.33 14.09
C TRP A 295 -5.09 21.31 15.60
N ARG A 296 -5.99 20.44 16.04
CA ARG A 296 -6.18 20.15 17.47
C ARG A 296 -6.30 18.64 17.71
N LYS A 297 -5.63 18.15 18.75
CA LYS A 297 -5.81 16.77 19.22
C LYS A 297 -7.21 16.64 19.80
N ILE A 298 -8.01 15.73 19.25
CA ILE A 298 -9.40 15.48 19.68
C ILE A 298 -9.56 14.18 20.46
N ASN A 299 -8.65 13.22 20.26
CA ASN A 299 -8.69 11.94 20.95
C ASN A 299 -7.27 11.37 21.10
N ASN A 300 -6.94 10.86 22.29
CA ASN A 300 -5.64 10.28 22.64
C ASN A 300 -5.72 8.80 23.05
N GLU A 301 -6.84 8.13 22.77
CA GLU A 301 -7.02 6.70 23.03
C GLU A 301 -5.92 5.90 22.32
N HIS A 302 -5.04 5.30 23.12
CA HIS A 302 -3.84 4.62 22.62
C HIS A 302 -4.18 3.51 21.61
N ARG A 303 -5.34 2.84 21.73
CA ARG A 303 -5.79 1.79 20.80
C ARG A 303 -6.03 2.27 19.37
N LEU A 304 -6.15 3.58 19.13
CA LEU A 304 -6.40 4.14 17.81
C LEU A 304 -5.09 4.36 17.05
N TRP A 305 -4.13 5.02 17.69
CA TRP A 305 -2.93 5.56 17.03
C TRP A 305 -1.64 4.79 17.36
N ALA A 306 -1.64 3.97 18.41
CA ALA A 306 -0.45 3.21 18.76
C ALA A 306 -0.03 2.27 17.62
N ARG A 307 1.28 2.04 17.52
CA ARG A 307 1.94 1.36 16.38
C ARG A 307 1.78 2.16 15.07
N GLY A 308 2.02 3.47 15.11
CA GLY A 308 1.91 4.34 13.94
C GLY A 308 2.77 3.91 12.74
N TYR A 309 3.90 3.24 12.99
CA TYR A 309 4.71 2.61 11.94
C TYR A 309 3.96 1.53 11.14
N ASP A 310 3.01 0.83 11.77
CA ASP A 310 2.16 -0.18 11.13
C ASP A 310 0.84 0.42 10.65
N PHE A 311 0.14 1.18 11.50
CA PHE A 311 -1.21 1.67 11.24
C PHE A 311 -1.27 3.18 11.22
N ALA A 312 -1.83 3.72 10.15
CA ALA A 312 -2.13 5.14 10.04
C ALA A 312 -3.44 5.39 9.28
N CYS A 313 -4.31 4.41 9.11
CA CYS A 313 -5.49 4.61 8.29
C CYS A 313 -6.61 5.31 9.08
N VAL A 314 -6.98 6.49 8.60
CA VAL A 314 -8.19 7.22 8.97
C VAL A 314 -8.97 7.54 7.68
N LEU A 315 -10.25 7.18 7.63
CA LEU A 315 -11.13 7.47 6.50
C LEU A 315 -12.45 8.03 7.00
N VAL A 316 -12.94 9.07 6.34
CA VAL A 316 -14.21 9.72 6.67
C VAL A 316 -15.31 9.19 5.77
N ASP A 317 -16.52 9.05 6.31
CA ASP A 317 -17.69 8.69 5.53
C ASP A 317 -17.98 9.77 4.47
N PRO A 318 -18.25 9.37 3.22
CA PRO A 318 -18.40 10.31 2.12
C PRO A 318 -19.64 11.21 2.23
N LYS A 319 -20.59 10.89 3.12
CA LYS A 319 -21.83 11.64 3.30
C LYS A 319 -21.97 12.26 4.70
N ASN A 320 -20.98 12.11 5.58
CA ASN A 320 -21.02 12.65 6.93
C ASN A 320 -19.60 12.83 7.51
N GLU A 321 -19.21 14.08 7.67
CA GLU A 321 -17.89 14.51 8.12
C GLU A 321 -17.58 14.20 9.59
N ASP A 322 -18.60 13.85 10.39
CA ASP A 322 -18.48 13.42 11.77
C ASP A 322 -18.49 11.87 11.91
N LYS A 323 -18.77 11.14 10.84
CA LYS A 323 -18.66 9.68 10.80
C LYS A 323 -17.33 9.30 10.16
N LEU A 324 -16.49 8.58 10.90
CA LEU A 324 -15.14 8.20 10.46
C LEU A 324 -14.71 6.87 11.05
N TYR A 325 -13.70 6.30 10.41
CA TYR A 325 -13.15 4.99 10.70
C TYR A 325 -11.65 5.12 10.94
N VAL A 326 -11.16 4.45 11.99
CA VAL A 326 -9.74 4.32 12.29
C VAL A 326 -9.42 2.83 12.35
N LEU A 327 -8.37 2.41 11.64
CA LEU A 327 -7.99 1.00 11.54
C LEU A 327 -6.72 0.74 12.35
N ASN A 328 -6.72 -0.38 13.06
CA ASN A 328 -5.61 -0.90 13.85
C ASN A 328 -5.79 -2.44 13.91
N THR A 329 -5.45 -3.10 15.03
CA THR A 329 -5.86 -4.50 15.33
C THR A 329 -7.39 -4.67 15.44
N THR A 330 -8.16 -3.61 15.19
CA THR A 330 -9.61 -3.53 15.14
C THR A 330 -9.99 -2.38 14.21
N THR A 331 -11.08 -2.53 13.49
CA THR A 331 -11.74 -1.41 12.81
C THR A 331 -12.64 -0.69 13.80
N TYR A 332 -12.29 0.55 14.12
CA TYR A 332 -13.06 1.42 15.00
C TYR A 332 -13.88 2.41 14.18
N ARG A 333 -15.10 2.71 14.64
CA ARG A 333 -15.97 3.73 14.05
C ARG A 333 -16.37 4.78 15.08
N SER A 334 -16.29 6.04 14.69
CA SER A 334 -16.87 7.18 15.40
C SER A 334 -18.06 7.73 14.62
N LEU A 335 -19.03 8.30 15.34
CA LEU A 335 -20.20 8.99 14.80
C LEU A 335 -20.31 10.44 15.31
N ASP A 336 -19.27 10.93 15.99
CA ASP A 336 -19.26 12.19 16.72
C ASP A 336 -18.01 13.02 16.44
N GLY A 337 -17.45 12.87 15.23
CA GLY A 337 -16.28 13.62 14.79
C GLY A 337 -15.00 13.25 15.52
N GLY A 338 -14.88 11.98 15.91
CA GLY A 338 -13.67 11.36 16.45
C GLY A 338 -13.53 11.47 17.96
N ASN A 339 -14.58 11.89 18.68
CA ASN A 339 -14.53 11.99 20.14
C ASN A 339 -14.66 10.61 20.79
N THR A 340 -15.56 9.76 20.31
CA THR A 340 -15.74 8.39 20.82
C THR A 340 -15.71 7.35 19.71
N PHE A 341 -15.18 6.17 20.02
CA PHE A 341 -15.04 5.07 19.07
C PHE A 341 -15.61 3.75 19.59
N ILE A 342 -16.38 3.08 18.73
CA ILE A 342 -16.85 1.71 18.96
C ILE A 342 -16.14 0.74 17.99
N PRO A 343 -15.78 -0.47 18.44
CA PRO A 343 -15.27 -1.50 17.55
C PRO A 343 -16.42 -2.05 16.69
N ILE A 344 -16.21 -2.19 15.39
CA ILE A 344 -17.22 -2.77 14.47
C ILE A 344 -16.78 -4.09 13.85
N LYS A 345 -15.47 -4.37 13.85
CA LYS A 345 -14.87 -5.61 13.37
C LYS A 345 -13.44 -5.73 13.92
N GLY A 346 -13.07 -6.88 14.47
CA GLY A 346 -11.78 -7.10 15.12
C GLY A 346 -11.85 -8.17 16.19
N ALA A 347 -10.97 -8.09 17.19
CA ALA A 347 -10.76 -9.05 18.29
C ALA A 347 -12.04 -9.79 18.78
N PRO A 348 -11.96 -11.10 19.11
CA PRO A 348 -10.74 -11.88 19.37
C PRO A 348 -10.05 -12.54 18.14
N GLY A 349 -10.34 -12.10 16.91
CA GLY A 349 -9.84 -12.71 15.67
C GLY A 349 -8.32 -12.64 15.40
N GLY A 350 -7.59 -11.70 16.02
CA GLY A 350 -6.16 -11.49 15.75
C GLY A 350 -5.85 -10.88 14.38
N ASP A 351 -6.80 -10.12 13.83
CA ASP A 351 -6.68 -9.48 12.52
C ASP A 351 -6.09 -8.07 12.62
N ASP A 352 -5.17 -7.73 11.72
CA ASP A 352 -4.57 -6.39 11.59
C ASP A 352 -5.18 -5.71 10.35
N TYR A 353 -5.89 -4.58 10.55
CA TYR A 353 -6.63 -3.86 9.51
C TYR A 353 -5.82 -2.67 9.00
N HIS A 354 -5.60 -2.60 7.68
CA HIS A 354 -4.67 -1.63 7.09
C HIS A 354 -5.34 -0.57 6.23
N SER A 355 -6.43 -0.92 5.56
CA SER A 355 -7.12 -0.01 4.64
C SER A 355 -8.62 -0.26 4.62
N ILE A 356 -9.36 0.81 4.33
CA ILE A 356 -10.80 0.78 4.14
C ILE A 356 -11.15 1.54 2.86
N TRP A 357 -12.13 1.04 2.14
CA TRP A 357 -12.84 1.75 1.09
C TRP A 357 -14.32 1.78 1.43
N ILE A 358 -14.95 2.95 1.26
CA ILE A 358 -16.38 3.17 1.47
C ILE A 358 -16.94 3.61 0.13
N ASN A 359 -18.02 2.96 -0.32
CA ASN A 359 -18.66 3.39 -1.57
C ASN A 359 -19.25 4.80 -1.39
N PRO A 360 -18.82 5.81 -2.19
CA PRO A 360 -19.33 7.18 -2.08
C PRO A 360 -20.83 7.29 -2.39
N ASP A 361 -21.35 6.44 -3.27
CA ASP A 361 -22.75 6.42 -3.66
C ASP A 361 -23.61 5.68 -2.61
N ASN A 362 -23.04 4.68 -1.93
CA ASN A 362 -23.73 3.88 -0.90
C ASN A 362 -22.80 3.52 0.28
N PRO A 363 -22.74 4.33 1.35
CA PRO A 363 -21.82 4.12 2.48
C PRO A 363 -22.05 2.85 3.32
N ASP A 364 -23.08 2.06 3.04
CA ASP A 364 -23.25 0.73 3.63
C ASP A 364 -22.36 -0.33 2.97
N VAL A 365 -21.79 -0.04 1.80
CA VAL A 365 -20.83 -0.90 1.11
C VAL A 365 -19.42 -0.53 1.55
N LEU A 366 -18.79 -1.43 2.29
CA LEU A 366 -17.45 -1.30 2.86
C LEU A 366 -16.55 -2.41 2.32
N LEU A 367 -15.29 -2.10 2.06
CA LEU A 367 -14.24 -3.05 1.77
C LEU A 367 -13.07 -2.78 2.73
N LEU A 368 -12.56 -3.82 3.38
CA LEU A 368 -11.42 -3.77 4.28
C LEU A 368 -10.26 -4.58 3.72
N GLY A 369 -9.06 -4.00 3.74
CA GLY A 369 -7.79 -4.68 3.56
C GLY A 369 -7.21 -5.07 4.92
N VAL A 370 -6.89 -6.35 5.06
CA VAL A 370 -6.55 -6.98 6.34
C VAL A 370 -5.31 -7.86 6.15
N ASP A 371 -4.58 -8.17 7.23
CA ASP A 371 -3.53 -9.22 7.24
C ASP A 371 -4.06 -10.58 6.72
N GLN A 372 -5.37 -10.80 6.83
CA GLN A 372 -6.12 -11.95 6.33
C GLN A 372 -6.85 -11.65 5.01
N GLY A 373 -6.37 -10.73 4.17
CA GLY A 373 -6.94 -10.48 2.84
C GLY A 373 -8.02 -9.40 2.80
N ALA A 374 -8.85 -9.45 1.75
CA ALA A 374 -9.98 -8.54 1.58
C ALA A 374 -11.26 -9.08 2.22
N THR A 375 -12.02 -8.21 2.91
CA THR A 375 -13.38 -8.54 3.35
C THR A 375 -14.36 -7.43 3.08
N LEU A 376 -15.58 -7.79 2.67
CA LEU A 376 -16.59 -6.85 2.23
C LEU A 376 -17.81 -6.89 3.13
N SER A 377 -18.43 -5.74 3.31
CA SER A 377 -19.76 -5.62 3.89
C SER A 377 -20.65 -4.86 2.91
N ALA A 378 -21.90 -5.29 2.77
CA ALA A 378 -22.92 -4.58 2.00
C ALA A 378 -24.05 -4.03 2.89
N ASN A 379 -23.84 -4.01 4.21
CA ASN A 379 -24.85 -3.62 5.21
C ASN A 379 -24.26 -2.83 6.38
N GLY A 380 -23.30 -1.96 6.08
CA GLY A 380 -22.73 -1.02 7.05
C GLY A 380 -21.87 -1.68 8.14
N GLY A 381 -21.29 -2.85 7.83
CA GLY A 381 -20.39 -3.59 8.71
C GLY A 381 -21.07 -4.61 9.62
N ARG A 382 -22.37 -4.91 9.43
CA ARG A 382 -23.10 -5.89 10.26
C ARG A 382 -22.69 -7.33 9.95
N THR A 383 -22.45 -7.64 8.68
CA THR A 383 -21.91 -8.94 8.22
C THR A 383 -20.79 -8.72 7.21
N TRP A 384 -19.91 -9.71 7.10
CA TRP A 384 -18.70 -9.63 6.28
C TRP A 384 -18.53 -10.88 5.40
N SER A 385 -18.00 -10.70 4.20
CA SER A 385 -17.59 -11.79 3.32
C SER A 385 -16.44 -12.59 3.95
N SER A 386 -16.28 -13.84 3.52
CA SER A 386 -15.18 -14.71 3.93
C SER A 386 -13.86 -14.27 3.28
N TRP A 387 -12.75 -14.43 4.00
CA TRP A 387 -11.40 -14.40 3.43
C TRP A 387 -10.83 -15.81 3.15
N TYR A 388 -11.54 -16.87 3.51
CA TYR A 388 -11.13 -18.28 3.28
C TYR A 388 -11.33 -18.74 1.83
N ASN A 389 -11.49 -17.81 0.90
CA ASN A 389 -11.67 -18.04 -0.54
C ASN A 389 -10.60 -17.31 -1.38
N GLN A 390 -9.60 -16.72 -0.74
CA GLN A 390 -8.51 -15.99 -1.37
C GLN A 390 -7.22 -16.81 -1.25
N PRO A 391 -6.61 -17.25 -2.35
CA PRO A 391 -5.44 -18.13 -2.36
C PRO A 391 -4.12 -17.35 -2.37
N THR A 392 -3.98 -16.37 -1.46
CA THR A 392 -2.91 -15.37 -1.49
C THR A 392 -2.05 -15.40 -0.22
N ALA A 393 -1.94 -16.58 0.38
CA ALA A 393 -1.28 -16.78 1.67
C ALA A 393 0.14 -16.21 1.69
N GLN A 394 0.46 -15.49 2.77
CA GLN A 394 1.82 -15.06 3.06
C GLN A 394 2.44 -16.07 4.03
N PHE A 395 3.54 -16.69 3.61
CA PHE A 395 4.23 -17.70 4.39
C PHE A 395 5.49 -17.10 5.00
N TYR A 396 5.59 -17.17 6.33
CA TYR A 396 6.75 -16.72 7.08
C TYR A 396 7.58 -17.91 7.52
N HIS A 397 8.91 -17.76 7.48
CA HIS A 397 9.79 -18.61 8.25
C HIS A 397 9.88 -18.01 9.66
N VAL A 398 9.41 -18.74 10.66
CA VAL A 398 9.38 -18.33 12.07
C VAL A 398 10.61 -18.88 12.79
#